data_AF-A0A8H6EZ88-F1
#
_entry.id   AF-A0A8H6EZ88-F1
#
_cell.length_a   1.000
_cell.length_b   1.000
_cell.length_c   1.000
_cell.angle_alpha   90.00
_cell.angle_beta   90.00
_cell.angle_gamma   90.00
#
_symmetry.space_group_name_H-M   'P 1'
#
loop_
_entity.id
_entity.type
_entity.pdbx_description
1 polymer ?
#
loop_
_entity_poly.entity_id
_entity_poly.type
_entity_poly.pdbx_seq_one_letter_code
_entity_poly.pdbx_strand_id
1 'polypeptide(L)'
;MTNMLYVLWVSAYNSTFLLCYKLIENFVWGDVKVQYVDDKTSAKKPKNTDLSVIDPSVSVPSALTAVNNNSLVLFLVANLLTGVINMSYDTLDSSDWSGILVLMGYTFILSTFTMVLYHLGIKLR
;
A
#
# COMPACT_ATOMS: atom_id res chain seq x y z
N MET A 1 25.22 20.39 0.59
CA MET A 1 24.02 21.24 0.76
C MET A 1 22.79 20.38 0.54
N THR A 2 22.23 19.78 1.60
CA THR A 2 20.98 19.03 1.52
C THR A 2 19.83 20.02 1.40
N ASN A 3 19.00 19.89 0.37
CA ASN A 3 17.82 20.74 0.22
C ASN A 3 16.79 20.34 1.29
N MET A 4 16.82 21.02 2.45
CA MET A 4 15.95 20.73 3.59
C MET A 4 14.47 20.77 3.20
N LEU A 5 14.10 21.69 2.29
CA LEU A 5 12.73 21.82 1.81
C LEU A 5 12.29 20.60 1.00
N TYR A 6 13.18 20.04 0.17
CA TYR A 6 12.92 18.81 -0.57
C TYR A 6 12.69 17.62 0.37
N VAL A 7 13.54 17.46 1.39
CA VAL A 7 13.41 16.36 2.37
C VAL A 7 12.10 16.47 3.15
N LEU A 8 11.72 17.68 3.56
CA LEU A 8 10.48 17.93 4.30
C LEU A 8 9.26 17.67 3.42
N TRP A 9 9.29 18.08 2.15
CA TRP A 9 8.22 17.82 1.19
C TRP A 9 8.02 16.33 0.93
N VAL A 10 9.11 15.57 0.67
CA VAL A 10 9.02 14.12 0.45
C VAL A 10 8.50 13.40 1.70
N SER A 11 8.96 13.77 2.89
CA SER A 11 8.50 13.18 4.16
C SER A 11 7.02 13.46 4.40
N ALA A 12 6.56 14.71 4.20
CA ALA A 12 5.17 15.10 4.36
C ALA A 12 4.26 14.40 3.35
N TYR A 13 4.69 14.30 2.09
CA TYR A 13 3.96 13.60 1.03
C TYR A 13 3.75 12.13 1.39
N ASN A 14 4.83 11.40 1.72
CA ASN A 14 4.75 9.99 2.10
C ASN A 14 3.90 9.76 3.37
N SER A 15 4.05 10.64 4.37
CA SER A 15 3.25 10.56 5.61
C SER A 15 1.76 10.79 5.36
N THR A 16 1.41 11.64 4.39
CA THR A 16 0.02 11.88 3.98
C THR A 16 -0.60 10.63 3.37
N PHE A 17 0.11 9.90 2.50
CA PHE A 17 -0.40 8.62 1.97
C PHE A 17 -0.61 7.58 3.06
N LEU A 18 0.34 7.44 3.99
CA LEU A 18 0.19 6.52 5.11
C LEU A 18 -1.03 6.86 5.97
N LEU A 19 -1.27 8.15 6.21
CA LEU A 19 -2.46 8.64 6.92
C LEU A 19 -3.74 8.31 6.15
N CYS A 20 -3.77 8.54 4.84
CA CYS A 20 -4.91 8.18 3.98
C CYS A 20 -5.21 6.68 4.02
N TYR A 21 -4.20 5.81 3.91
CA TYR A 21 -4.39 4.36 4.02
C TYR A 21 -5.00 3.98 5.38
N LYS A 22 -4.49 4.57 6.47
CA LYS A 22 -5.04 4.33 7.82
C LYS A 22 -6.48 4.80 7.96
N LEU A 23 -6.83 5.96 7.39
CA LEU A 23 -8.20 6.47 7.40
C LEU A 23 -9.14 5.57 6.60
N ILE A 24 -8.72 5.12 5.41
CA ILE A 24 -9.51 4.21 4.57
C ILE A 24 -9.73 2.89 5.29
N GLU A 25 -8.70 2.31 5.90
CA GLU A 25 -8.84 1.05 6.63
C GLU A 25 -9.77 1.19 7.84
N ASN A 26 -9.60 2.26 8.62
CA ASN A 26 -10.50 2.56 9.75
C ASN A 26 -11.94 2.81 9.28
N PHE A 27 -12.13 3.42 8.12
CA PHE A 27 -13.45 3.66 7.55
C PHE A 27 -14.11 2.37 7.01
N VAL A 28 -13.34 1.49 6.38
CA VAL A 28 -13.84 0.27 5.72
C VAL A 28 -14.02 -0.90 6.70
N TRP A 29 -13.05 -1.12 7.59
CA TRP A 29 -13.05 -2.26 8.53
C TRP A 29 -13.41 -1.88 9.98
N GLY A 30 -13.59 -0.58 10.26
CA GLY A 30 -13.83 -0.07 11.61
C GLY A 30 -12.56 -0.03 12.45
N ASP A 31 -12.71 0.40 13.72
CA ASP A 31 -11.62 0.39 14.69
C ASP A 31 -11.08 -1.04 14.82
N VAL A 32 -9.86 -1.27 14.35
CA VAL A 32 -9.16 -2.54 14.50
C VAL A 32 -9.07 -2.81 15.99
N LYS A 33 -9.90 -3.74 16.48
CA LYS A 33 -9.80 -4.22 17.86
C LYS A 33 -8.44 -4.88 18.00
N VAL A 34 -7.50 -4.14 18.57
CA VAL A 34 -6.17 -4.62 18.93
C VAL A 34 -6.37 -5.73 19.97
N GLN A 35 -6.39 -6.96 19.50
CA GLN A 35 -6.14 -8.10 20.38
C GLN A 35 -4.64 -8.08 20.64
N TYR A 36 -4.27 -7.56 21.81
CA TYR A 36 -2.98 -7.89 22.39
C TYR A 36 -2.97 -9.42 22.51
N VAL A 37 -2.08 -10.08 21.77
CA VAL A 37 -1.67 -11.44 22.11
C VAL A 37 -1.01 -11.30 23.47
N ASP A 38 -1.79 -11.49 24.54
CA ASP A 38 -1.25 -11.71 25.86
C ASP A 38 -0.53 -13.05 25.75
N ASP A 39 0.80 -12.98 25.67
CA ASP A 39 1.79 -14.06 25.60
C ASP A 39 1.71 -14.94 26.86
N LYS A 40 0.55 -15.53 27.11
CA LYS A 40 0.27 -16.42 28.23
C LYS A 40 0.52 -17.87 27.84
N THR A 41 1.37 -18.17 26.86
CA THR A 41 1.94 -19.52 26.70
C THR A 41 3.28 -19.50 25.97
N SER A 42 4.28 -18.83 26.51
CA SER A 42 5.66 -19.33 26.47
C SER A 42 6.49 -18.69 27.57
N ALA A 43 6.93 -19.55 28.47
CA ALA A 43 7.65 -19.18 29.67
C ALA A 43 8.95 -18.41 29.39
N LYS A 44 9.21 -17.39 30.24
CA LYS A 44 10.51 -16.74 30.54
C LYS A 44 11.13 -15.86 29.45
N LYS A 45 11.12 -14.53 29.66
CA LYS A 45 12.30 -13.72 30.09
C LYS A 45 11.95 -12.22 30.22
N PRO A 46 12.78 -11.42 30.93
CA PRO A 46 12.33 -10.35 31.81
C PRO A 46 12.31 -8.95 31.17
N LYS A 47 11.61 -8.06 31.90
CA LYS A 47 11.70 -6.59 31.91
C LYS A 47 13.07 -6.03 31.50
N ASN A 48 13.19 -5.59 30.25
CA ASN A 48 14.07 -4.50 29.87
C ASN A 48 13.23 -3.53 29.02
N THR A 49 13.31 -2.25 29.33
CA THR A 49 12.76 -1.14 28.53
C THR A 49 13.53 -1.02 27.20
N ASP A 50 13.39 -2.01 26.34
CA ASP A 50 13.90 -1.97 24.98
C ASP A 50 12.73 -1.72 24.04
N LEU A 51 12.86 -0.64 23.26
CA LEU A 51 11.98 -0.23 22.17
C LEU A 51 12.06 -1.21 20.97
N SER A 52 12.16 -2.50 21.26
CA SER A 52 12.33 -3.60 20.31
C SER A 52 11.27 -4.70 20.46
N VAL A 53 10.36 -4.56 21.44
CA VAL A 53 9.19 -5.45 21.66
C VAL A 53 7.89 -4.78 21.20
N ILE A 54 7.96 -3.81 20.29
CA ILE A 54 6.80 -3.47 19.48
C ILE A 54 6.92 -4.36 18.25
N ASP A 55 6.15 -5.45 18.24
CA ASP A 55 5.90 -6.19 17.02
C ASP A 55 5.46 -5.18 15.93
N PRO A 56 6.26 -4.96 14.87
CA PRO A 56 5.91 -3.98 13.84
C PRO A 56 4.64 -4.40 13.06
N SER A 57 4.18 -5.63 13.27
CA SER A 57 2.96 -6.21 12.72
C SER A 57 1.67 -5.68 13.35
N VAL A 58 1.73 -4.86 14.42
CA VAL A 58 0.55 -4.43 15.17
C VAL A 58 -0.31 -3.39 14.43
N SER A 59 0.16 -2.74 13.35
CA SER A 59 -0.65 -1.71 12.68
C SER A 59 -0.21 -1.37 11.24
N VAL A 60 0.13 -2.36 10.42
CA VAL A 60 0.33 -2.09 8.97
C VAL A 60 -0.99 -2.35 8.24
N PRO A 61 -1.51 -1.39 7.45
CA PRO A 61 -2.73 -1.61 6.71
C PRO A 61 -2.63 -2.82 5.81
N SER A 62 -3.67 -3.66 5.81
CA SER A 62 -3.65 -4.93 5.08
C SER A 62 -3.40 -4.72 3.57
N ALA A 63 -3.95 -3.63 3.02
CA ALA A 63 -3.70 -3.20 1.64
C ALA A 63 -2.22 -2.89 1.37
N LEU A 64 -1.53 -2.26 2.34
CA LEU A 64 -0.12 -1.91 2.22
C LEU A 64 0.76 -3.17 2.27
N THR A 65 0.42 -4.13 3.12
CA THR A 65 1.07 -5.45 3.15
C THR A 65 0.85 -6.22 1.84
N ALA A 66 -0.35 -6.15 1.26
CA ALA A 66 -0.68 -6.79 -0.02
C ALA A 66 0.19 -6.24 -1.16
N VAL A 67 0.28 -4.91 -1.28
CA VAL A 67 1.11 -4.24 -2.29
C VAL A 67 2.59 -4.56 -2.07
N ASN A 68 3.07 -4.50 -0.83
CA ASN A 68 4.50 -4.69 -0.51
C ASN A 68 4.98 -6.12 -0.77
N ASN A 69 4.10 -7.13 -0.62
CA ASN A 69 4.49 -8.52 -0.85
C ASN A 69 4.91 -8.82 -2.30
N ASN A 70 4.43 -8.05 -3.29
CA ASN A 70 4.67 -8.29 -4.71
C ASN A 70 4.94 -7.00 -5.49
N SER A 71 5.65 -6.03 -4.88
CA SER A 71 5.85 -4.71 -5.45
C SER A 71 6.52 -4.71 -6.83
N LEU A 72 7.45 -5.63 -7.09
CA LEU A 72 8.10 -5.80 -8.39
C LEU A 72 7.11 -6.23 -9.49
N VAL A 73 6.27 -7.21 -9.20
CA VAL A 73 5.26 -7.71 -10.15
C VAL A 73 4.22 -6.62 -10.41
N LEU A 74 3.76 -5.94 -9.36
CA LEU A 74 2.82 -4.83 -9.51
C LEU A 74 3.41 -3.69 -10.32
N PHE A 75 4.68 -3.37 -10.14
CA PHE A 75 5.39 -2.39 -10.96
C PHE A 75 5.42 -2.81 -12.44
N LEU A 76 5.76 -4.07 -12.73
CA LEU A 76 5.82 -4.56 -14.11
C LEU A 76 4.44 -4.57 -14.76
N VAL A 77 3.42 -5.08 -14.06
CA VAL A 77 2.04 -5.12 -14.55
C VAL A 77 1.50 -3.71 -14.76
N ALA A 78 1.78 -2.78 -13.85
CA ALA A 78 1.36 -1.38 -13.99
C ALA A 78 1.96 -0.74 -15.25
N ASN A 79 3.27 -0.90 -15.48
CA ASN A 79 3.94 -0.35 -16.66
C ASN A 79 3.48 -1.02 -17.97
N LEU A 80 3.23 -2.33 -17.95
CA LEU A 80 2.69 -3.03 -19.11
C LEU A 80 1.29 -2.53 -19.43
N LEU A 81 0.42 -2.41 -18.42
CA LEU A 81 -0.96 -1.97 -18.59
C LEU A 81 -1.03 -0.53 -19.10
N THR A 82 -0.23 0.39 -18.58
CA THR A 82 -0.15 1.77 -19.10
C THR A 82 0.38 1.81 -20.52
N GLY A 83 1.37 0.96 -20.87
CA GLY A 83 1.84 0.81 -22.24
C GLY A 83 0.76 0.32 -23.20
N VAL A 84 -0.02 -0.70 -22.80
CA VAL A 84 -1.13 -1.25 -23.59
C VAL A 84 -2.21 -0.20 -23.83
N ILE A 85 -2.60 0.53 -22.80
CA ILE A 85 -3.61 1.60 -22.91
C ILE A 85 -3.13 2.69 -23.88
N ASN A 86 -1.88 3.14 -23.74
CA ASN A 86 -1.31 4.17 -24.61
C ASN A 86 -1.23 3.75 -26.09
N MET A 87 -1.13 2.45 -26.37
CA MET A 87 -1.13 1.93 -27.75
C MET A 87 -2.55 1.64 -28.28
N SER A 88 -3.50 1.36 -27.39
CA SER A 88 -4.86 0.93 -27.78
C SER A 88 -5.86 2.09 -27.87
N TYR A 89 -5.61 3.17 -27.12
CA TYR A 89 -6.47 4.33 -27.07
C TYR A 89 -5.68 5.56 -27.50
N ASP A 90 -6.24 6.35 -28.41
CA ASP A 90 -5.63 7.58 -28.88
C ASP A 90 -5.75 8.65 -27.81
N THR A 91 -4.87 8.56 -26.81
CA THR A 91 -4.86 9.43 -25.63
C THR A 91 -4.52 10.87 -25.98
N LEU A 92 -3.89 11.12 -27.14
CA LEU A 92 -3.51 12.47 -27.60
C LEU A 92 -4.69 13.31 -28.07
N ASP A 93 -5.68 12.70 -28.74
CA ASP A 93 -6.90 13.40 -29.19
C ASP A 93 -8.07 13.24 -28.22
N SER A 94 -7.81 12.67 -27.04
CA SER A 94 -8.82 12.36 -26.05
C SER A 94 -9.15 13.55 -25.16
N SER A 95 -10.43 13.75 -24.85
CA SER A 95 -10.86 14.81 -23.93
C SER A 95 -10.34 14.56 -22.51
N ASP A 96 -10.07 15.63 -21.75
CA ASP A 96 -9.58 15.55 -20.37
C ASP A 96 -10.38 14.58 -19.49
N TRP A 97 -11.70 14.55 -19.69
CA TRP A 97 -12.61 13.64 -18.98
C TRP A 97 -12.36 12.16 -19.30
N SER A 98 -12.09 11.85 -20.57
CA SER A 98 -11.78 10.49 -20.99
C SER A 98 -10.45 10.00 -20.44
N GLY A 99 -9.44 10.87 -20.35
CA GLY A 99 -8.16 10.55 -19.71
C GLY A 99 -8.31 10.21 -18.23
N ILE A 100 -9.10 11.00 -17.50
CA ILE A 100 -9.41 10.73 -16.08
C ILE A 100 -10.13 9.39 -15.91
N LEU A 101 -11.09 9.06 -16.78
CA LEU A 101 -11.81 7.79 -16.76
C LEU A 101 -10.87 6.60 -16.99
N VAL A 102 -9.96 6.72 -17.96
CA VAL A 102 -8.94 5.71 -18.23
C VAL A 102 -8.02 5.54 -17.01
N LEU A 103 -7.63 6.65 -16.36
CA LEU A 103 -6.80 6.65 -15.15
C LEU A 103 -7.48 5.92 -13.98
N MET A 104 -8.75 6.23 -13.75
CA MET A 104 -9.56 5.56 -12.70
C MET A 104 -9.77 4.08 -13.02
N GLY A 105 -10.04 3.74 -14.28
CA GLY A 105 -10.24 2.37 -14.72
C GLY A 105 -9.00 1.49 -14.48
N TYR A 106 -7.82 1.95 -14.92
CA TYR A 106 -6.61 1.14 -14.74
C TYR A 106 -6.20 1.04 -13.27
N THR A 107 -6.33 2.12 -12.47
CA THR A 107 -5.99 2.07 -11.04
C THR A 107 -6.91 1.11 -10.28
N PHE A 108 -8.18 1.05 -10.65
CA PHE A 108 -9.14 0.08 -10.11
C PHE A 108 -8.77 -1.37 -10.48
N ILE A 109 -8.43 -1.62 -11.75
CA ILE A 109 -7.99 -2.95 -12.23
C ILE A 109 -6.74 -3.39 -11.46
N LEU A 110 -5.74 -2.51 -11.34
CA LEU A 110 -4.48 -2.80 -10.64
C LEU A 110 -4.70 -3.06 -9.15
N SER A 111 -5.59 -2.29 -8.50
CA SER A 111 -5.96 -2.49 -7.10
C SER A 111 -6.64 -3.85 -6.90
N THR A 112 -7.61 -4.19 -7.74
CA THR A 112 -8.32 -5.49 -7.71
C THR A 112 -7.35 -6.65 -7.94
N PHE A 113 -6.47 -6.52 -8.94
CA PHE A 113 -5.44 -7.51 -9.24
C PHE A 113 -4.52 -7.75 -8.03
N THR A 114 -4.08 -6.68 -7.36
CA THR A 114 -3.27 -6.76 -6.15
C THR A 114 -3.98 -7.52 -5.03
N MET A 115 -5.25 -7.21 -4.81
CA MET A 115 -6.05 -7.83 -3.75
C MET A 115 -6.30 -9.33 -4.03
N VAL A 116 -6.56 -9.69 -5.30
CA VAL A 116 -6.69 -11.10 -5.72
C VAL A 116 -5.37 -11.85 -5.50
N LEU A 117 -4.24 -11.26 -5.90
CA LEU A 117 -2.92 -11.88 -5.73
C LEU A 117 -2.59 -12.13 -4.25
N TYR A 118 -2.99 -11.19 -3.38
CA TYR A 118 -2.87 -11.34 -1.93
C TYR A 118 -3.75 -12.46 -1.37
N HIS A 119 -5.01 -12.53 -1.79
CA HIS A 119 -5.92 -13.61 -1.37
C HIS A 119 -5.49 -15.00 -1.84
N LEU A 120 -4.83 -15.10 -3.00
CA LEU A 120 -4.27 -16.35 -3.51
C LEU A 120 -2.98 -16.77 -2.80
N GLY A 121 -2.42 -15.93 -1.91
CA GLY A 121 -1.17 -16.22 -1.19
C GLY A 121 0.06 -16.32 -2.09
N ILE A 122 -0.04 -15.87 -3.34
CA ILE A 122 1.04 -15.96 -4.32
C ILE A 122 2.07 -14.85 -4.02
N LYS A 123 3.28 -15.25 -3.65
CA LYS A 123 4.45 -14.37 -3.50
C LYS A 123 5.43 -14.69 -4.61
N LEU A 124 5.39 -13.88 -5.67
CA LEU A 124 6.33 -13.93 -6.78
C LEU A 124 7.52 -13.04 -6.39
N ARG A 125 8.63 -13.69 -6.02
CA ARG A 125 9.91 -13.04 -5.74
C ARG A 125 10.69 -12.79 -7.02
#